data_AF-A0A246RNC5-F1
#
_entry.id   AF-A0A246RNC5-F1
#
_cell.length_a   1.000
_cell.length_b   1.000
_cell.length_c   1.000
_cell.angle_alpha   90.00
_cell.angle_beta   90.00
_cell.angle_gamma   90.00
#
_symmetry.space_group_name_H-M   'P 1'
#
loop_
_entity.id
_entity.type
_entity.pdbx_description
1 polymer ?
#
loop_
_entity_poly.entity_id
_entity_poly.type
_entity_poly.pdbx_seq_one_letter_code
_entity_poly.pdbx_strand_id
1 'polypeptide(L)'
;MELLWYVAYGSNLHAARLGWYLSGGRPPGGLRTYPGCRDCRPPRRTLPALIPGGIYFAGESRAWTGGMAFYDPTLPGVAAARGYLLTRAQFADLAAQEMYRPPGDDLPALDVAVADGRATLGPGRYETLLRVGTRDGLPMLTFTAPWRAADVAWTPPAPVYLRMIAAGLREAHGWTPAETVDYLADRPGVAGHWTRPRLVDLIRPPEECGSVEGTPSPDDRAIHDHH
;
A
#
# COMPACT_ATOMS: atom_id res chain seq x y z
N MET A 1 15.19 12.94 19.12
CA MET A 1 14.72 11.71 18.43
C MET A 1 15.05 11.86 16.96
N GLU A 2 15.85 10.94 16.43
CA GLU A 2 16.20 10.91 15.02
C GLU A 2 14.97 10.54 14.17
N LEU A 3 14.75 11.30 13.10
CA LEU A 3 13.61 11.15 12.20
C LEU A 3 14.07 10.67 10.83
N LEU A 4 13.19 9.98 10.13
CA LEU A 4 13.41 9.56 8.75
C LEU A 4 12.07 9.46 8.01
N TRP A 5 12.14 9.44 6.69
CA TRP A 5 10.99 9.24 5.83
C TRP A 5 10.86 7.76 5.46
N TYR A 6 9.82 7.09 5.94
CA TYR A 6 9.41 5.80 5.37
C TYR A 6 8.69 6.05 4.04
N VAL A 7 9.17 5.44 2.96
CA VAL A 7 8.58 5.54 1.63
C VAL A 7 7.82 4.24 1.30
N ALA A 8 6.50 4.29 1.44
CA ALA A 8 5.61 3.16 1.21
C ALA A 8 5.11 3.14 -0.23
N TYR A 9 5.30 2.03 -0.95
CA TYR A 9 4.86 1.87 -2.35
C TYR A 9 3.82 0.75 -2.55
N GLY A 10 3.62 -0.12 -1.54
CA GLY A 10 2.65 -1.22 -1.56
C GLY A 10 1.38 -0.87 -0.79
N SER A 11 0.80 -1.83 -0.06
CA SER A 11 -0.45 -1.59 0.70
C SER A 11 -0.35 -0.50 1.76
N ASN A 12 0.86 -0.21 2.27
CA ASN A 12 1.08 0.87 3.23
C ASN A 12 0.96 2.27 2.60
N LEU A 13 0.71 2.41 1.29
CA LEU A 13 0.21 3.65 0.67
C LEU A 13 -1.08 4.13 1.37
N HIS A 14 -1.96 3.20 1.73
CA HIS A 14 -3.21 3.48 2.43
C HIS A 14 -2.94 3.75 3.92
N ALA A 15 -3.32 4.92 4.45
CA ALA A 15 -2.95 5.31 5.83
C ALA A 15 -3.52 4.38 6.88
N ALA A 16 -4.81 4.01 6.75
CA ALA A 16 -5.45 3.08 7.69
C ALA A 16 -4.74 1.71 7.73
N ARG A 17 -4.13 1.28 6.61
CA ARG A 17 -3.35 0.04 6.56
C ARG A 17 -2.05 0.17 7.36
N LEU A 18 -1.32 1.28 7.17
CA LEU A 18 -0.13 1.60 7.97
C LEU A 18 -0.47 1.74 9.45
N GLY A 19 -1.64 2.31 9.77
CA GLY A 19 -2.11 2.48 11.15
C GLY A 19 -2.01 1.20 11.97
N TRP A 20 -2.39 0.05 11.42
CA TRP A 20 -2.28 -1.24 12.11
C TRP A 20 -0.84 -1.66 12.44
N TYR A 21 0.16 -1.29 11.63
CA TYR A 21 1.57 -1.53 11.96
C TYR A 21 2.06 -0.63 13.10
N LEU A 22 1.50 0.57 13.22
CA LEU A 22 1.88 1.54 14.25
C LEU A 22 1.17 1.26 15.58
N SER A 23 -0.16 1.21 15.57
CA SER A 23 -0.97 1.05 16.78
C SER A 23 -1.17 -0.41 17.22
N GLY A 24 -0.88 -1.37 16.34
CA GLY A 24 -1.24 -2.77 16.55
C GLY A 24 -2.74 -3.02 16.35
N GLY A 25 -3.13 -4.30 16.47
CA GLY A 25 -4.51 -4.78 16.34
C GLY A 25 -4.76 -5.64 15.12
N ARG A 26 -6.03 -5.94 14.83
CA ARG A 26 -6.43 -6.83 13.73
C ARG A 26 -7.34 -6.08 12.75
N PRO A 27 -6.95 -5.92 11.47
CA PRO A 27 -7.82 -5.31 10.47
C PRO A 27 -9.13 -6.08 10.31
N PRO A 28 -10.27 -5.40 10.06
CA PRO A 28 -11.54 -6.07 9.75
C PRO A 28 -11.37 -7.05 8.59
N GLY A 29 -11.83 -8.29 8.78
CA GLY A 29 -11.68 -9.37 7.78
C GLY A 29 -10.24 -9.87 7.57
N GLY A 30 -9.25 -9.31 8.27
CA GLY A 30 -7.87 -9.73 8.20
C GLY A 30 -7.60 -11.02 8.98
N LEU A 31 -6.65 -11.82 8.51
CA LEU A 31 -6.17 -13.02 9.22
C LEU A 31 -4.98 -12.73 10.15
N ARG A 32 -4.35 -11.57 10.00
CA ARG A 32 -3.12 -11.19 10.73
C ARG A 32 -3.43 -10.16 11.81
N THR A 33 -2.94 -10.44 13.02
CA THR A 33 -2.83 -9.45 14.11
C THR A 33 -1.46 -8.80 14.07
N TYR A 34 -1.42 -7.48 14.20
CA TYR A 34 -0.20 -6.68 14.22
C TYR A 34 0.15 -6.35 15.67
N PRO A 35 1.41 -6.56 16.09
CA PRO A 35 1.84 -6.20 17.44
C PRO A 35 1.86 -4.69 17.68
N GLY A 36 2.04 -3.87 16.63
CA GLY A 36 2.23 -2.43 16.78
C GLY A 36 3.69 -2.05 17.02
N CYS A 37 3.98 -0.76 16.99
CA CYS A 37 5.30 -0.22 17.33
C CYS A 37 5.37 0.09 18.83
N ARG A 38 6.58 0.21 19.38
CA ARG A 38 6.82 0.75 20.74
C ARG A 38 6.27 2.17 20.88
N ASP A 39 6.37 2.95 19.80
CA ASP A 39 5.77 4.28 19.68
C ASP A 39 4.58 4.24 18.72
N CYS A 40 3.38 4.12 19.28
CA CYS A 40 2.12 4.01 18.54
C CYS A 40 1.59 5.34 17.97
N ARG A 41 2.30 6.46 18.15
CA ARG A 41 1.84 7.76 17.65
C ARG A 41 1.71 7.75 16.12
N PRO A 42 0.76 8.52 15.55
CA PRO A 42 0.66 8.63 14.11
C PRO A 42 1.93 9.24 13.50
N PRO A 43 2.17 9.04 12.19
CA PRO A 43 3.26 9.71 11.49
C PRO A 43 3.20 11.22 11.72
N ARG A 44 4.35 11.86 11.95
CA ARG A 44 4.40 13.31 12.23
C ARG A 44 3.93 14.15 11.05
N ARG A 45 4.14 13.63 9.85
CA ARG A 45 3.73 14.23 8.58
C ARG A 45 3.62 13.15 7.53
N THR A 46 2.77 13.38 6.53
CA THR A 46 2.69 12.52 5.33
C THR A 46 2.80 13.37 4.08
N LEU A 47 3.34 12.81 3.00
CA LEU A 47 3.41 13.47 1.69
C LEU A 47 3.34 12.46 0.54
N PRO A 48 2.84 12.85 -0.64
CA PRO A 48 3.06 12.09 -1.87
C PRO A 48 4.54 12.10 -2.23
N ALA A 49 5.06 10.95 -2.68
CA ALA A 49 6.43 10.80 -3.13
C ALA A 49 6.47 10.11 -4.50
N LEU A 50 7.37 10.58 -5.36
CA LEU A 50 7.72 9.96 -6.63
C LEU A 50 9.21 9.63 -6.57
N ILE A 51 9.57 8.36 -6.71
CA ILE A 51 10.97 7.90 -6.64
C ILE A 51 11.37 7.24 -7.96
N PRO A 52 12.61 7.46 -8.47
CA PRO A 52 13.10 6.79 -9.67
C PRO A 52 13.07 5.26 -9.50
N GLY A 53 12.69 4.51 -10.53
CA GLY A 53 12.53 3.06 -10.42
C GLY A 53 11.11 2.62 -10.71
N GLY A 54 10.76 1.40 -10.33
CA GLY A 54 9.45 0.83 -10.62
C GLY A 54 8.97 -0.16 -9.57
N ILE A 55 7.65 -0.37 -9.57
CA ILE A 55 6.99 -1.39 -8.76
C ILE A 55 6.69 -2.60 -9.62
N TYR A 56 7.05 -3.78 -9.15
CA TYR A 56 6.75 -5.04 -9.79
C TYR A 56 6.02 -5.97 -8.82
N PHE A 57 5.22 -6.90 -9.34
CA PHE A 57 4.48 -7.87 -8.56
C PHE A 57 5.04 -9.27 -8.77
N ALA A 58 5.43 -9.94 -7.68
CA ALA A 58 6.03 -11.27 -7.73
C ALA A 58 5.69 -12.10 -6.49
N GLY A 59 5.94 -13.41 -6.60
CA GLY A 59 5.67 -14.38 -5.55
C GLY A 59 4.19 -14.47 -5.18
N GLU A 60 3.90 -15.03 -4.01
CA GLU A 60 2.52 -15.20 -3.56
C GLU A 60 2.36 -14.76 -2.09
N SER A 61 1.43 -13.83 -1.86
CA SER A 61 1.02 -13.41 -0.53
C SER A 61 0.02 -14.39 0.04
N ARG A 62 0.30 -14.94 1.23
CA ARG A 62 -0.71 -15.69 2.00
C ARG A 62 -1.88 -14.83 2.47
N ALA A 63 -1.64 -13.53 2.68
CA ALA A 63 -2.67 -12.60 3.17
C ALA A 63 -3.57 -12.07 2.05
N TRP A 64 -3.08 -12.08 0.80
CA TRP A 64 -3.75 -11.46 -0.34
C TRP A 64 -4.02 -12.42 -1.50
N THR A 65 -3.52 -13.66 -1.44
CA THR A 65 -3.69 -14.72 -2.46
C THR A 65 -3.31 -14.29 -3.87
N GLY A 66 -2.17 -13.61 -4.01
CA GLY A 66 -1.62 -13.13 -5.28
C GLY A 66 -0.25 -12.44 -5.13
N GLY A 67 0.26 -11.87 -6.22
CA GLY A 67 1.55 -11.16 -6.27
C GLY A 67 1.69 -10.03 -5.27
N MET A 68 2.86 -9.94 -4.63
CA MET A 68 3.21 -8.85 -3.71
C MET A 68 3.98 -7.76 -4.44
N ALA A 69 3.75 -6.51 -4.06
CA ALA A 69 4.50 -5.37 -4.60
C ALA A 69 5.93 -5.37 -4.05
N PHE A 70 6.90 -5.24 -4.94
CA PHE A 70 8.29 -4.96 -4.62
C PHE A 70 8.76 -3.76 -5.43
N TYR A 71 9.84 -3.14 -5.00
CA TYR A 71 10.41 -1.95 -5.62
C TYR A 71 11.79 -2.29 -6.16
N ASP A 72 12.02 -1.93 -7.42
CA ASP A 72 13.31 -2.08 -8.06
C ASP A 72 13.79 -0.68 -8.54
N PRO A 73 14.87 -0.14 -7.95
CA PRO A 73 15.41 1.16 -8.37
C PRO A 73 16.03 1.13 -9.78
N THR A 74 16.21 -0.05 -10.37
CA THR A 74 16.80 -0.22 -11.71
C THR A 74 15.77 -0.33 -12.82
N LEU A 75 14.47 -0.47 -12.49
CA LEU A 75 13.41 -0.38 -13.49
C LEU A 75 13.35 1.05 -14.05
N PRO A 76 13.04 1.21 -15.35
CA PRO A 76 12.84 2.54 -15.90
C PRO A 76 11.56 3.17 -15.33
N GLY A 77 11.57 4.50 -15.23
CA GLY A 77 10.39 5.28 -14.86
C GLY A 77 10.39 5.70 -13.39
N VAL A 78 9.17 5.80 -12.85
CA VAL A 78 8.91 6.36 -11.52
C VAL A 78 7.92 5.48 -10.78
N ALA A 79 8.22 5.20 -9.52
CA ALA A 79 7.32 4.59 -8.55
C ALA A 79 6.63 5.67 -7.72
N ALA A 80 5.30 5.63 -7.70
CA ALA A 80 4.47 6.41 -6.79
C ALA A 80 4.44 5.75 -5.41
N ALA A 81 4.65 6.57 -4.40
CA ALA A 81 4.80 6.17 -3.02
C ALA A 81 4.21 7.23 -2.08
N ARG A 82 4.06 6.87 -0.82
CA ARG A 82 3.71 7.79 0.27
C ARG A 82 4.85 7.86 1.27
N GLY A 83 5.32 9.08 1.51
CA GLY A 83 6.27 9.38 2.56
C GLY A 83 5.56 9.54 3.90
N TYR A 84 6.06 8.86 4.93
CA TYR A 84 5.64 9.02 6.31
C TYR A 84 6.84 9.45 7.16
N LEU A 85 6.75 10.61 7.81
CA LEU A 85 7.79 11.08 8.72
C LEU A 85 7.66 10.35 10.05
N LEU A 86 8.57 9.40 10.26
CA LEU A 86 8.58 8.51 11.42
C LEU A 86 9.83 8.75 12.25
N THR A 87 9.78 8.30 13.49
CA THR A 87 10.98 8.15 14.31
C THR A 87 11.76 6.93 13.83
N ARG A 88 13.07 6.92 14.07
CA ARG A 88 13.92 5.76 13.74
C ARG A 88 13.42 4.45 14.39
N ALA A 89 12.93 4.53 15.64
CA ALA A 89 12.36 3.39 16.35
C ALA A 89 11.06 2.88 15.71
N GLN A 90 10.15 3.77 15.29
CA GLN A 90 8.93 3.39 14.56
C GLN A 90 9.26 2.68 13.25
N PHE A 91 10.25 3.17 12.50
CA PHE A 91 10.67 2.50 11.28
C PHE A 91 11.28 1.12 11.57
N ALA A 92 12.13 1.00 12.60
CA ALA A 92 12.73 -0.28 13.00
C ALA A 92 11.65 -1.32 13.37
N ASP A 93 10.65 -0.93 14.17
CA ASP A 93 9.55 -1.80 14.56
C ASP A 93 8.67 -2.19 13.37
N LEU A 94 8.44 -1.26 12.44
CA LEU A 94 7.70 -1.53 11.21
C LEU A 94 8.46 -2.52 10.31
N ALA A 95 9.77 -2.31 10.13
CA ALA A 95 10.62 -3.22 9.36
C ALA A 95 10.67 -4.62 9.99
N ALA A 96 10.80 -4.72 11.31
CA ALA A 96 10.75 -6.00 12.02
C ALA A 96 9.42 -6.74 11.75
N GLN A 97 8.29 -6.03 11.83
CA GLN A 97 6.98 -6.62 11.52
C GLN A 97 6.87 -7.08 10.07
N GLU A 98 7.39 -6.34 9.10
CA GLU A 98 7.38 -6.75 7.69
C GLU A 98 8.26 -7.99 7.44
N MET A 99 9.32 -8.15 8.24
CA MET A 99 10.20 -9.34 8.24
C MET A 99 9.66 -10.49 9.11
N TYR A 100 8.44 -10.40 9.64
CA TYR A 100 7.83 -11.39 10.55
C TYR A 100 8.62 -11.62 11.84
N ARG A 101 9.28 -10.58 12.35
CA ARG A 101 10.01 -10.55 13.61
C ARG A 101 9.25 -9.70 14.64
N PRO A 102 9.45 -9.95 15.95
CA PRO A 102 8.86 -9.09 16.97
C PRO A 102 9.44 -7.67 16.89
N PRO A 103 8.62 -6.61 17.05
CA PRO A 103 9.12 -5.26 17.27
C PRO A 103 9.73 -5.16 18.68
N GLY A 104 10.59 -4.17 18.92
CA GLY A 104 11.20 -4.00 20.25
C GLY A 104 12.65 -3.56 20.22
N ASP A 105 13.37 -3.94 19.18
CA ASP A 105 14.81 -3.70 19.04
C ASP A 105 15.10 -2.58 18.04
N ASP A 106 16.25 -1.94 18.20
CA ASP A 106 16.80 -1.09 17.15
C ASP A 106 17.31 -1.95 15.99
N LEU A 107 17.45 -1.34 14.81
CA LEU A 107 17.86 -2.03 13.60
C LEU A 107 19.20 -1.46 13.11
N PRO A 108 20.36 -2.02 13.50
CA PRO A 108 21.67 -1.50 13.11
C PRO A 108 21.88 -1.38 11.59
N ALA A 109 21.20 -2.24 10.81
CA ALA A 109 21.19 -2.17 9.35
C ALA A 109 20.64 -0.85 8.79
N LEU A 110 19.93 -0.05 9.59
CA LEU A 110 19.54 1.31 9.24
C LEU A 110 20.74 2.21 8.98
N ASP A 111 21.79 2.13 9.81
CA ASP A 111 22.98 2.98 9.64
C ASP A 111 23.69 2.64 8.33
N VAL A 112 23.79 1.35 8.02
CA VAL A 112 24.34 0.86 6.74
C VAL A 112 23.48 1.33 5.56
N ALA A 113 22.16 1.19 5.64
CA ALA A 113 21.27 1.64 4.57
C ALA A 113 21.33 3.16 4.37
N VAL A 114 21.45 3.93 5.46
CA VAL A 114 21.57 5.39 5.41
C VAL A 114 22.92 5.81 4.86
N ALA A 115 24.03 5.16 5.20
CA ALA A 115 25.37 5.50 4.73
C ALA A 115 25.59 5.02 3.28
N ASP A 116 25.40 3.74 3.05
CA ASP A 116 25.81 3.04 1.82
C ASP A 116 24.68 2.91 0.80
N GLY A 117 23.46 3.29 1.19
CA GLY A 117 22.28 3.29 0.34
C GLY A 117 21.51 1.96 0.30
N ARG A 118 22.09 0.88 0.82
CA ARG A 118 21.47 -0.45 0.86
C ARG A 118 21.98 -1.27 2.03
N ALA A 119 21.07 -1.99 2.69
CA ALA A 119 21.44 -3.06 3.63
C ALA A 119 20.56 -4.29 3.38
N THR A 120 21.18 -5.45 3.19
CA THR A 120 20.46 -6.73 3.01
C THR A 120 20.58 -7.55 4.28
N LEU A 121 19.47 -7.79 4.95
CA LEU A 121 19.38 -8.47 6.25
C LEU A 121 19.15 -9.98 6.12
N GLY A 122 18.86 -10.46 4.92
CA GLY A 122 18.68 -11.86 4.61
C GLY A 122 18.03 -12.07 3.25
N PRO A 123 17.76 -13.34 2.88
CA PRO A 123 17.18 -13.69 1.59
C PRO A 123 15.66 -13.50 1.57
N GLY A 124 15.02 -13.11 2.67
CA GLY A 124 13.57 -13.02 2.77
C GLY A 124 12.94 -11.87 1.97
N ARG A 125 11.62 -11.96 1.82
CA ARG A 125 10.80 -10.89 1.25
C ARG A 125 10.88 -9.69 2.19
N TYR A 126 11.14 -8.50 1.66
CA TYR A 126 11.32 -7.26 2.45
C TYR A 126 12.54 -7.23 3.39
N GLU A 127 13.49 -8.17 3.26
CA GLU A 127 14.74 -8.17 4.06
C GLU A 127 15.85 -7.29 3.44
N THR A 128 15.51 -6.34 2.56
CA THR A 128 16.46 -5.36 2.02
C THR A 128 15.98 -3.94 2.29
N LEU A 129 16.74 -3.16 3.03
CA LEU A 129 16.55 -1.71 3.21
C LEU A 129 17.23 -0.95 2.08
N LEU A 130 16.58 0.09 1.56
CA LEU A 130 17.12 0.97 0.53
C LEU A 130 16.91 2.44 0.89
N ARG A 131 17.95 3.25 0.72
CA ARG A 131 17.84 4.72 0.71
C ARG A 131 17.48 5.18 -0.69
N VAL A 132 16.26 5.69 -0.84
CA VAL A 132 15.69 6.12 -2.13
C VAL A 132 15.81 7.63 -2.35
N GLY A 133 16.42 8.36 -1.41
CA GLY A 133 16.69 9.78 -1.52
C GLY A 133 16.85 10.46 -0.16
N THR A 134 16.74 11.79 -0.18
CA THR A 134 16.75 12.65 1.01
C THR A 134 15.66 13.70 0.88
N ARG A 135 14.97 14.02 1.98
CA ARG A 135 13.96 15.08 2.02
C ARG A 135 14.05 15.82 3.35
N ASP A 136 14.13 17.15 3.27
CA ASP A 136 14.29 18.05 4.43
C ASP A 136 15.49 17.69 5.31
N GLY A 137 16.60 17.29 4.68
CA GLY A 137 17.81 16.83 5.36
C GLY A 137 17.71 15.43 5.98
N LEU A 138 16.58 14.73 5.82
CA LEU A 138 16.36 13.40 6.39
C LEU A 138 16.41 12.30 5.32
N PRO A 139 16.93 11.10 5.63
CA PRO A 139 16.96 9.99 4.68
C PRO A 139 15.55 9.48 4.38
N MET A 140 15.32 9.13 3.11
CA MET A 140 14.13 8.43 2.65
C MET A 140 14.45 6.95 2.50
N LEU A 141 13.83 6.12 3.32
CA LEU A 141 14.07 4.68 3.37
C LEU A 141 12.83 3.89 2.97
N THR A 142 13.05 2.78 2.29
CA THR A 142 12.05 1.75 2.06
C THR A 142 12.64 0.37 2.33
N PHE A 143 11.79 -0.65 2.30
CA PHE A 143 12.22 -2.05 2.32
C PHE A 143 11.64 -2.78 1.11
N THR A 144 12.39 -3.72 0.58
CA THR A 144 12.01 -4.52 -0.58
C THR A 144 12.72 -5.87 -0.57
N ALA A 145 12.51 -6.68 -1.60
CA ALA A 145 13.19 -7.95 -1.72
C ALA A 145 14.61 -7.78 -2.30
N PRO A 146 15.54 -8.72 -2.05
CA PRO A 146 16.91 -8.58 -2.54
C PRO A 146 17.04 -8.72 -4.06
N TRP A 147 16.07 -9.35 -4.73
CA TRP A 147 16.04 -9.62 -6.17
C TRP A 147 15.48 -8.45 -6.99
N ARG A 148 15.95 -8.35 -8.24
CA ARG A 148 15.46 -7.38 -9.22
C ARG A 148 14.24 -7.93 -9.95
N ALA A 149 13.47 -7.03 -10.56
CA ALA A 149 12.30 -7.39 -11.32
C ALA A 149 12.62 -8.32 -12.50
N ALA A 150 13.82 -8.20 -13.09
CA ALA A 150 14.29 -9.04 -14.18
C ALA A 150 14.67 -10.46 -13.76
N ASP A 151 14.91 -10.69 -12.46
CA ASP A 151 15.45 -11.96 -11.95
C ASP A 151 14.34 -12.92 -11.49
N VAL A 152 13.07 -12.51 -11.55
CA VAL A 152 11.95 -13.28 -10.99
C VAL A 152 10.74 -13.28 -11.92
N ALA A 153 9.98 -14.38 -11.87
CA ALA A 153 8.69 -14.45 -12.53
C ALA A 153 7.70 -13.48 -11.87
N TRP A 154 7.00 -12.71 -12.71
CA TRP A 154 5.95 -11.82 -12.24
C TRP A 154 4.68 -12.61 -11.94
N THR A 155 3.94 -12.15 -10.95
CA THR A 155 2.71 -12.80 -10.50
C THR A 155 1.63 -11.74 -10.34
N PRO A 156 0.43 -11.93 -10.92
CA PRO A 156 -0.61 -10.93 -10.80
C PRO A 156 -1.04 -10.71 -9.35
N PRO A 157 -1.17 -9.46 -8.90
CA PRO A 157 -1.77 -9.18 -7.60
C PRO A 157 -3.25 -9.56 -7.61
N ALA A 158 -3.75 -9.98 -6.46
CA ALA A 158 -5.16 -10.26 -6.30
C ALA A 158 -6.01 -8.97 -6.36
N PRO A 159 -7.29 -9.06 -6.78
CA PRO A 159 -8.19 -7.91 -6.89
C PRO A 159 -8.24 -7.04 -5.63
N VAL A 160 -8.36 -7.67 -4.46
CA VAL A 160 -8.47 -6.96 -3.17
C VAL A 160 -7.19 -6.19 -2.80
N TYR A 161 -6.02 -6.73 -3.15
CA TYR A 161 -4.75 -6.08 -2.90
C TYR A 161 -4.52 -4.91 -3.85
N LEU A 162 -4.89 -5.09 -5.13
CA LEU A 162 -4.77 -4.03 -6.12
C LEU A 162 -5.73 -2.87 -5.81
N ARG A 163 -6.95 -3.14 -5.30
CA ARG A 163 -7.85 -2.11 -4.74
C ARG A 163 -7.22 -1.35 -3.58
N MET A 164 -6.55 -2.03 -2.67
CA MET A 164 -5.87 -1.39 -1.52
C MET A 164 -4.78 -0.43 -2.00
N ILE A 165 -3.97 -0.84 -2.97
CA ILE A 165 -2.93 0.01 -3.57
C ILE A 165 -3.58 1.20 -4.28
N ALA A 166 -4.62 0.97 -5.10
CA ALA A 166 -5.33 2.03 -5.81
C ALA A 166 -5.93 3.08 -4.85
N ALA A 167 -6.59 2.64 -3.77
CA ALA A 167 -7.12 3.53 -2.74
C ALA A 167 -6.00 4.35 -2.08
N GLY A 168 -4.87 3.73 -1.77
CA GLY A 168 -3.71 4.42 -1.22
C GLY A 168 -3.07 5.43 -2.18
N LEU A 169 -3.01 5.14 -3.49
CA LEU A 169 -2.52 6.09 -4.51
C LEU A 169 -3.42 7.32 -4.59
N ARG A 170 -4.75 7.11 -4.63
CA ARG A 170 -5.73 8.19 -4.63
C ARG A 170 -5.67 9.02 -3.35
N GLU A 171 -5.53 8.38 -2.19
CA GLU A 171 -5.39 9.06 -0.90
C GLU A 171 -4.10 9.90 -0.83
N ALA A 172 -2.98 9.35 -1.30
CA ALA A 172 -1.68 10.00 -1.17
C ALA A 172 -1.47 11.14 -2.18
N HIS A 173 -1.92 10.93 -3.43
CA HIS A 173 -1.62 11.82 -4.56
C HIS A 173 -2.82 12.64 -5.03
N GLY A 174 -4.04 12.35 -4.57
CA GLY A 174 -5.26 12.98 -5.09
C GLY A 174 -5.61 12.55 -6.51
N TRP A 175 -5.04 11.44 -7.00
CA TRP A 175 -5.25 10.97 -8.36
C TRP A 175 -6.71 10.60 -8.63
N THR A 176 -7.13 10.90 -9.85
CA THR A 176 -8.37 10.41 -10.44
C THR A 176 -8.31 8.88 -10.64
N PRO A 177 -9.47 8.23 -10.80
CA PRO A 177 -9.50 6.82 -11.20
C PRO A 177 -8.70 6.55 -12.48
N ALA A 178 -8.77 7.45 -13.48
CA ALA A 178 -8.05 7.30 -14.74
C ALA A 178 -6.52 7.30 -14.53
N GLU A 179 -5.98 8.30 -13.83
CA GLU A 179 -4.54 8.37 -13.53
C GLU A 179 -4.06 7.14 -12.72
N THR A 180 -4.90 6.66 -11.80
CA THR A 180 -4.60 5.47 -11.00
C THR A 180 -4.55 4.21 -11.86
N VAL A 181 -5.48 4.05 -12.80
CA VAL A 181 -5.48 2.92 -13.76
C VAL A 181 -4.28 3.01 -14.68
N ASP A 182 -3.98 4.18 -15.23
CA ASP A 182 -2.85 4.40 -16.13
C ASP A 182 -1.54 4.01 -15.45
N TYR A 183 -1.34 4.45 -14.21
CA TYR A 183 -0.16 4.10 -13.43
C TYR A 183 -0.05 2.59 -13.15
N LEU A 184 -1.16 1.95 -12.73
CA LEU A 184 -1.15 0.54 -12.35
C LEU A 184 -1.03 -0.41 -13.55
N ALA A 185 -1.69 -0.09 -14.67
CA ALA A 185 -1.74 -0.94 -15.86
C ALA A 185 -0.34 -1.27 -16.41
N ASP A 186 0.61 -0.34 -16.25
CA ASP A 186 1.95 -0.48 -16.80
C ASP A 186 2.94 -1.12 -15.79
N ARG A 187 2.48 -1.56 -14.61
CA ARG A 187 3.36 -2.21 -13.62
C ARG A 187 3.62 -3.68 -14.00
N PRO A 188 4.87 -4.15 -13.98
CA PRO A 188 5.19 -5.57 -14.16
C PRO A 188 4.39 -6.48 -13.21
N GLY A 189 3.73 -7.50 -13.76
CA GLY A 189 2.78 -8.38 -13.04
C GLY A 189 1.33 -7.89 -13.07
N VAL A 190 1.07 -6.60 -13.30
CA VAL A 190 -0.27 -6.11 -13.68
C VAL A 190 -0.42 -6.15 -15.20
N ALA A 191 0.57 -5.61 -15.91
CA ALA A 191 0.65 -5.63 -17.37
C ALA A 191 0.51 -7.07 -17.90
N GLY A 192 -0.38 -7.25 -18.88
CA GLY A 192 -0.67 -8.57 -19.48
C GLY A 192 -1.65 -9.45 -18.68
N HIS A 193 -1.91 -9.15 -17.41
CA HIS A 193 -2.85 -9.91 -16.56
C HIS A 193 -4.14 -9.15 -16.24
N TRP A 194 -4.05 -7.83 -16.15
CA TRP A 194 -5.16 -6.92 -15.88
C TRP A 194 -5.37 -5.98 -17.06
N THR A 195 -6.57 -5.99 -17.62
CA THR A 195 -6.94 -5.03 -18.67
C THR A 195 -7.35 -3.70 -18.04
N ARG A 196 -7.14 -2.59 -18.75
CA ARG A 196 -7.58 -1.26 -18.30
C ARG A 196 -9.07 -1.22 -17.92
N PRO A 197 -10.01 -1.80 -18.69
CA PRO A 197 -11.41 -1.90 -18.29
C PRO A 197 -11.62 -2.64 -16.96
N ARG A 198 -10.94 -3.80 -16.77
CA ARG A 198 -11.02 -4.54 -15.50
C ARG A 198 -10.47 -3.75 -14.33
N LEU A 199 -9.43 -2.93 -14.54
CA LEU A 199 -8.90 -2.04 -13.52
C LEU A 199 -9.87 -0.91 -13.18
N VAL A 200 -10.54 -0.32 -14.18
CA VAL A 200 -11.60 0.69 -13.97
C VAL A 200 -12.72 0.11 -13.12
N ASP A 201 -13.26 -1.06 -13.51
CA ASP A 201 -14.32 -1.74 -12.76
C ASP A 201 -13.89 -2.08 -11.33
N LEU A 202 -12.62 -2.45 -11.17
CA LEU A 202 -12.05 -2.83 -9.87
C LEU A 202 -12.00 -1.65 -8.89
N ILE A 203 -11.66 -0.45 -9.36
CA ILE A 203 -11.44 0.73 -8.51
C ILE A 203 -12.65 1.64 -8.42
N ARG A 204 -13.70 1.40 -9.22
CA ARG A 204 -14.98 2.09 -9.09
C ARG A 204 -15.50 1.84 -7.68
N PRO A 205 -15.96 2.87 -6.94
CA PRO A 205 -16.72 2.61 -5.72
C PRO A 205 -17.89 1.68 -6.07
N PRO A 206 -18.26 0.74 -5.19
CA PRO A 206 -19.53 0.06 -5.37
C PRO A 206 -20.59 1.14 -5.52
N GLU A 207 -21.34 1.11 -6.62
CA GLU A 207 -22.48 2.01 -6.79
C GLU A 207 -23.34 1.82 -5.53
N GLU A 208 -23.59 2.90 -4.81
CA GLU A 208 -24.65 2.92 -3.81
C GLU A 208 -25.87 2.39 -4.53
N CYS A 209 -26.35 1.23 -4.09
CA CYS A 209 -27.55 0.62 -4.63
C CYS A 209 -28.64 1.68 -4.45
N GLY A 210 -28.95 2.39 -5.55
CA GLY A 210 -29.89 3.49 -5.54
C GLY A 210 -31.17 2.96 -4.91
N SER A 211 -31.58 3.62 -3.84
CA SER A 211 -32.90 3.47 -3.25
C SER A 211 -33.91 3.44 -4.40
N VAL A 212 -34.55 2.29 -4.59
CA VAL A 212 -35.78 2.20 -5.39
C VAL A 212 -36.84 2.93 -4.57
N GLU A 213 -36.86 4.26 -4.67
CA GLU A 213 -38.04 5.04 -4.34
C GLU A 213 -39.08 4.76 -5.43
N GLY A 214 -39.94 3.81 -5.11
CA GLY A 214 -41.06 3.40 -5.93
C GLY A 214 -42.20 2.90 -5.05
N THR A 215 -42.50 3.61 -3.96
CA THR A 215 -43.76 3.44 -3.24
C THR A 215 -44.76 4.41 -3.87
N PRO A 216 -45.82 3.94 -4.55
CA PRO A 216 -46.90 4.84 -4.93
C PRO A 216 -47.64 5.26 -3.66
N SER A 217 -47.73 6.57 -3.43
CA SER A 217 -48.60 7.17 -2.40
C SER A 217 -50.08 6.96 -2.76
N PRO A 218 -50.97 6.76 -1.76
CA PRO A 218 -52.37 6.45 -2.02
C PRO A 218 -53.14 7.71 -2.38
N ASP A 219 -54.09 7.62 -3.31
CA ASP A 219 -55.19 8.57 -3.38
C ASP A 219 -56.46 7.91 -3.94
N ASP A 220 -57.32 7.55 -2.99
CA ASP A 220 -58.70 8.00 -2.87
C ASP A 220 -59.55 8.13 -4.14
N ARG A 221 -60.46 7.16 -4.33
CA ARG A 221 -61.86 7.46 -4.67
C ARG A 221 -62.79 6.55 -3.90
N ALA A 222 -63.39 7.15 -2.88
CA ALA A 222 -64.51 6.63 -2.15
C ALA A 222 -65.84 6.74 -2.96
N ILE A 223 -66.78 5.85 -2.62
CA ILE A 223 -68.24 6.05 -2.61
C ILE A 223 -69.03 5.85 -3.94
N HIS A 224 -69.83 4.77 -4.06
CA HIS A 224 -71.26 4.75 -3.66
C HIS A 224 -71.94 3.37 -3.81
N ASP A 225 -73.06 3.26 -3.08
CA ASP A 225 -73.93 2.13 -2.73
C ASP A 225 -74.80 1.50 -3.83
N HIS A 226 -75.29 0.30 -3.49
CA HIS A 226 -76.59 -0.33 -3.79
C HIS A 226 -77.09 -0.49 -5.24
N HIS A 227 -77.16 -1.76 -5.68
CA HIS A 227 -78.41 -2.50 -5.93
C HIS A 227 -78.18 -4.01 -5.84
#